data_AF-A0A9X9F3N4-F1
#
_entry.id   AF-A0A9X9F3N4-F1
#
_cell.length_a   1.000
_cell.length_b   1.000
_cell.length_c   1.000
_cell.angle_alpha   90.00
_cell.angle_beta   90.00
_cell.angle_gamma   90.00
#
_symmetry.space_group_name_H-M   'P 1'
#
loop_
_entity.id
_entity.type
_entity.pdbx_description
1 polymer ?
#
loop_
_entity_poly.entity_id
_entity_poly.type
_entity_poly.pdbx_seq_one_letter_code
_entity_poly.pdbx_strand_id
1 'polypeptide(L)'
;MKMKQNREKNFCTEEEKAIIHNIKKKTEIANVDNISRTQSYQEYYLRNSEIRWAFLASMVSRNAGWNMTDLEGRYYATVLPRTVKKHLFILYEQANWIIFLDAFPQLLLYEESKKRRAPLFHLLQYFNVSIFMEKEWLLFWERRDMNRLMTALIINEQNKIQKPVIENTYF
;
A
#
# COMPACT_ATOMS: atom_id res chain seq x y z
N MET A 1 -16.69 -18.46 3.00
CA MET A 1 -18.14 -18.15 3.08
C MET A 1 -18.50 -17.25 4.25
N LYS A 2 -18.19 -17.59 5.52
CA LYS A 2 -18.55 -16.74 6.70
C LYS A 2 -18.07 -15.27 6.64
N MET A 3 -16.83 -14.98 6.23
CA MET A 3 -16.35 -13.58 6.16
C MET A 3 -16.97 -12.73 5.04
N LYS A 4 -17.34 -13.33 3.89
CA LYS A 4 -18.09 -12.58 2.85
C LYS A 4 -19.46 -12.14 3.39
N GLN A 5 -20.14 -13.02 4.12
CA GLN A 5 -21.41 -12.72 4.78
C GLN A 5 -21.27 -11.67 5.90
N ASN A 6 -20.13 -11.61 6.60
CA ASN A 6 -19.87 -10.57 7.60
C ASN A 6 -19.61 -9.18 6.98
N ARG A 7 -19.03 -9.11 5.77
CA ARG A 7 -18.89 -7.83 5.06
C ARG A 7 -20.24 -7.22 4.68
N GLU A 8 -21.18 -8.05 4.24
CA GLU A 8 -22.52 -7.62 3.81
C GLU A 8 -23.44 -7.17 4.97
N LYS A 9 -23.13 -7.53 6.23
CA LYS A 9 -23.96 -7.24 7.40
C LYS A 9 -23.35 -6.25 8.40
N ASN A 10 -22.14 -5.74 8.15
CA ASN A 10 -21.46 -4.85 9.10
C ASN A 10 -22.01 -3.42 9.02
N PHE A 11 -22.77 -3.04 10.05
CA PHE A 11 -23.10 -1.64 10.32
C PHE A 11 -21.87 -0.94 10.89
N CYS A 12 -21.50 0.18 10.27
CA CYS A 12 -20.38 1.02 10.68
C CYS A 12 -20.89 2.12 11.60
N THR A 13 -20.33 2.22 12.81
CA THR A 13 -20.65 3.28 13.77
C THR A 13 -20.19 4.65 13.25
N GLU A 14 -20.75 5.75 13.77
CA GLU A 14 -20.29 7.11 13.38
C GLU A 14 -18.80 7.33 13.68
N GLU A 15 -18.31 6.74 14.76
CA GLU A 15 -16.89 6.78 15.10
C GLU A 15 -16.03 6.05 14.05
N GLU A 16 -16.42 4.85 13.64
CA GLU A 16 -15.72 4.10 12.60
C GLU A 16 -15.79 4.80 11.24
N LYS A 17 -16.91 5.46 10.91
CA LYS A 17 -17.01 6.31 9.71
C LYS A 17 -15.99 7.45 9.75
N ALA A 18 -15.80 8.09 10.90
CA ALA A 18 -14.79 9.13 11.07
C ALA A 18 -13.36 8.58 10.89
N ILE A 19 -13.07 7.38 11.44
CA ILE A 19 -11.79 6.68 11.24
C ILE A 19 -11.55 6.42 9.75
N ILE A 20 -12.53 5.85 9.04
CA ILE A 20 -12.43 5.55 7.61
C ILE A 20 -12.18 6.83 6.82
N HIS A 21 -12.94 7.89 7.07
CA HIS A 21 -12.80 9.15 6.37
C HIS A 21 -11.40 9.76 6.57
N ASN A 22 -10.91 9.78 7.81
CA ASN A 22 -9.59 10.29 8.12
C ASN A 22 -8.47 9.48 7.43
N ILE A 23 -8.57 8.15 7.43
CA ILE A 23 -7.60 7.27 6.76
C ILE A 23 -7.61 7.50 5.25
N LYS A 24 -8.78 7.61 4.62
CA LYS A 24 -8.89 7.91 3.18
C LYS A 24 -8.23 9.25 2.84
N LYS A 25 -8.57 10.31 3.59
CA LYS A 25 -7.99 11.64 3.40
C LYS A 25 -6.46 11.64 3.55
N LYS A 26 -5.93 10.98 4.59
CA LYS A 26 -4.48 10.85 4.79
C LYS A 26 -3.81 10.07 3.65
N THR A 27 -4.46 9.02 3.16
CA THR A 27 -3.95 8.21 2.05
C THR A 27 -3.88 9.02 0.77
N GLU A 28 -4.92 9.79 0.44
CA GLU A 28 -4.94 10.65 -0.74
C GLU A 28 -3.84 11.71 -0.70
N ILE A 29 -3.67 12.40 0.43
CA ILE A 29 -2.61 13.41 0.61
C ILE A 29 -1.22 12.78 0.45
N ALA A 30 -1.01 11.60 1.04
CA ALA A 30 0.29 10.92 1.01
C ALA A 30 0.61 10.24 -0.34
N ASN A 31 -0.39 10.03 -1.20
CA ASN A 31 -0.22 9.37 -2.50
C ASN A 31 -0.06 10.35 -3.69
N VAL A 32 0.15 11.64 -3.42
CA VAL A 32 0.22 12.68 -4.46
C VAL A 32 1.41 12.50 -5.41
N ASP A 33 2.55 12.02 -4.90
CA ASP A 33 3.76 11.76 -5.67
C ASP A 33 4.65 10.69 -4.99
N ASN A 34 5.71 10.26 -5.67
CA ASN A 34 6.59 9.22 -5.17
C ASN A 34 7.40 9.62 -3.92
N ILE A 35 7.72 10.91 -3.77
CA ILE A 35 8.48 11.43 -2.63
C ILE A 35 7.62 11.32 -1.37
N SER A 36 6.38 11.81 -1.46
CA SER A 36 5.37 11.77 -0.40
C SER A 36 5.08 10.34 0.04
N ARG A 37 4.95 9.40 -0.92
CA ARG A 37 4.79 7.96 -0.62
C ARG A 37 5.98 7.39 0.15
N THR A 38 7.19 7.62 -0.37
CA THR A 38 8.45 7.14 0.22
C THR A 38 8.58 7.62 1.66
N GLN A 39 8.38 8.92 1.89
CA GLN A 39 8.46 9.54 3.20
C GLN A 39 7.39 8.99 4.14
N SER A 40 6.16 8.82 3.67
CA SER A 40 5.05 8.30 4.47
C SER A 40 5.31 6.88 4.99
N TYR A 41 5.87 6.00 4.15
CA TYR A 41 6.28 4.67 4.60
C TYR A 41 7.41 4.73 5.63
N GLN A 42 8.42 5.56 5.38
CA GLN A 42 9.57 5.69 6.28
C GLN A 42 9.14 6.21 7.66
N GLU A 43 8.37 7.29 7.71
CA GLU A 43 7.86 7.87 8.95
C GLU A 43 6.94 6.90 9.69
N TYR A 44 6.10 6.15 8.97
CA TYR A 44 5.28 5.11 9.57
C TYR A 44 6.13 4.04 10.25
N TYR A 45 7.16 3.53 9.56
CA TYR A 45 8.05 2.51 10.10
C TYR A 45 8.80 2.99 11.35
N LEU A 46 9.25 4.24 11.37
CA LEU A 46 9.91 4.82 12.54
C LEU A 46 9.01 4.81 13.79
N ARG A 47 7.68 4.90 13.62
CA ARG A 47 6.70 4.79 14.71
C ARG A 47 6.24 3.35 15.00
N ASN A 48 6.36 2.45 14.02
CA ASN A 48 5.83 1.09 14.04
C ASN A 48 6.84 0.09 13.45
N SER A 49 7.99 -0.07 14.12
CA SER A 49 9.11 -0.88 13.62
C SER A 49 8.80 -2.37 13.53
N GLU A 50 7.73 -2.85 14.19
CA GLU A 50 7.24 -4.22 14.03
C GLU A 50 6.70 -4.50 12.62
N ILE A 51 6.31 -3.47 11.86
CA ILE A 51 5.82 -3.59 10.50
C ILE A 51 6.99 -3.47 9.51
N ARG A 52 7.84 -4.50 9.48
CA ARG A 52 9.07 -4.56 8.65
C ARG A 52 8.81 -4.27 7.16
N TRP A 53 7.63 -4.63 6.66
CA TRP A 53 7.23 -4.34 5.28
C TRP A 53 7.20 -2.83 4.98
N ALA A 54 6.83 -1.96 5.93
CA ALA A 54 6.81 -0.52 5.69
C ALA A 54 8.22 0.04 5.42
N PHE A 55 9.24 -0.51 6.10
CA PHE A 55 10.63 -0.18 5.79
C PHE A 55 11.00 -0.63 4.37
N LEU A 56 10.68 -1.88 4.02
CA LEU A 56 10.92 -2.41 2.67
C LEU A 56 10.23 -1.55 1.59
N ALA A 57 8.96 -1.21 1.80
CA ALA A 57 8.17 -0.38 0.89
C ALA A 57 8.80 1.02 0.71
N SER A 58 9.31 1.64 1.79
CA SER A 58 10.03 2.91 1.68
C SER A 58 11.30 2.80 0.83
N MET A 59 12.07 1.72 0.99
CA MET A 59 13.31 1.50 0.26
C MET A 59 13.05 1.22 -1.23
N VAL A 60 12.03 0.41 -1.54
CA VAL A 60 11.65 0.07 -2.91
C VAL A 60 11.02 1.27 -3.63
N SER A 61 10.15 2.03 -2.97
CA SER A 61 9.57 3.26 -3.55
C SER A 61 10.65 4.32 -3.81
N ARG A 62 11.65 4.44 -2.92
CA ARG A 62 12.82 5.28 -3.16
C ARG A 62 13.60 4.81 -4.39
N ASN A 63 13.87 3.51 -4.52
CA ASN A 63 14.57 2.95 -5.67
C ASN A 63 13.81 3.20 -6.99
N ALA A 64 12.48 3.04 -7.00
CA ALA A 64 11.66 3.38 -8.15
C ALA A 64 11.77 4.87 -8.50
N GLY A 65 11.82 5.76 -7.50
CA GLY A 65 12.06 7.19 -7.71
C GLY A 65 13.41 7.48 -8.39
N TRP A 66 14.48 6.79 -7.99
CA TRP A 66 15.77 6.89 -8.68
C TRP A 66 15.68 6.43 -10.14
N ASN A 67 15.04 5.29 -10.39
CA ASN A 67 14.83 4.81 -11.76
C ASN A 67 14.03 5.82 -12.61
N MET A 68 12.99 6.44 -12.04
CA MET A 68 12.24 7.50 -12.73
C MET A 68 13.12 8.69 -13.11
N THR A 69 13.98 9.15 -12.18
CA THR A 69 14.88 10.28 -12.46
C THR A 69 16.00 9.92 -13.43
N ASP A 70 16.50 8.68 -13.39
CA ASP A 70 17.57 8.21 -14.26
C ASP A 70 17.14 8.19 -15.73
N LEU A 71 15.85 8.01 -16.03
CA LEU A 71 15.33 8.14 -17.40
C LEU A 71 15.64 9.51 -18.03
N GLU A 72 15.65 10.57 -17.22
CA GLU A 72 16.06 11.91 -17.68
C GLU A 72 17.57 12.17 -17.52
N GLY A 73 18.31 11.20 -16.99
CA GLY A 73 19.75 11.23 -16.86
C GLY A 73 20.48 11.09 -18.20
N ARG A 74 21.73 11.57 -18.22
CA ARG A 74 22.59 11.63 -19.43
C ARG A 74 22.76 10.30 -20.18
N TYR A 75 22.70 9.18 -19.47
CA TYR A 75 22.93 7.86 -20.06
C TYR A 75 21.69 7.33 -20.78
N TYR A 76 20.51 7.43 -20.18
CA TYR A 76 19.27 6.97 -20.81
C TYR A 76 18.73 7.94 -21.85
N ALA A 77 19.10 9.22 -21.77
CA ALA A 77 18.71 10.24 -22.75
C ALA A 77 19.17 9.92 -24.19
N THR A 78 20.28 9.19 -24.36
CA THR A 78 20.83 8.84 -25.68
C THR A 78 20.53 7.39 -26.08
N VAL A 79 20.25 6.51 -25.12
CA VAL A 79 20.03 5.07 -25.35
C VAL A 79 18.56 4.73 -25.58
N LEU A 80 17.62 5.44 -24.93
CA LEU A 80 16.19 5.12 -25.00
C LEU A 80 15.41 6.19 -25.77
N PRO A 81 14.52 5.80 -26.70
CA PRO A 81 13.56 6.72 -27.31
C PRO A 81 12.69 7.40 -26.25
N ARG A 82 12.32 8.66 -26.49
CA ARG A 82 11.47 9.45 -25.58
C ARG A 82 10.15 8.76 -25.23
N THR A 83 9.57 8.02 -26.17
CA THR A 83 8.33 7.23 -25.96
C THR A 83 8.53 6.12 -24.92
N VAL A 84 9.62 5.35 -25.04
CA VAL A 84 9.98 4.27 -24.10
C VAL A 84 10.22 4.85 -22.70
N LYS A 85 10.96 5.96 -22.60
CA LYS A 85 11.18 6.63 -21.31
C LYS A 85 9.86 7.04 -20.65
N LYS A 86 8.95 7.64 -21.41
CA LYS A 86 7.63 8.02 -20.90
C LYS A 86 6.83 6.80 -20.42
N HIS A 87 6.88 5.68 -21.15
CA HIS A 87 6.19 4.46 -20.74
C HIS A 87 6.80 3.87 -19.46
N LEU A 88 8.13 3.80 -19.35
CA LEU A 88 8.80 3.35 -18.13
C LEU A 88 8.46 4.23 -16.93
N PHE A 89 8.46 5.56 -17.12
CA PHE A 89 8.06 6.48 -16.06
C PHE A 89 6.63 6.22 -15.59
N ILE A 90 5.67 6.10 -16.52
CA ILE A 90 4.26 5.81 -16.21
C ILE A 90 4.14 4.46 -15.51
N LEU A 91 4.86 3.43 -15.97
CA LEU A 91 4.86 2.10 -15.36
C LEU A 91 5.30 2.16 -13.89
N TYR A 92 6.43 2.83 -13.61
CA TYR A 92 6.91 3.00 -12.25
C TYR A 92 5.92 3.80 -11.40
N GLU A 93 5.36 4.89 -11.93
CA GLU A 93 4.45 5.76 -11.17
C GLU A 93 3.15 5.02 -10.84
N GLN A 94 2.55 4.35 -11.83
CA GLN A 94 1.32 3.59 -11.65
C GLN A 94 1.51 2.43 -10.67
N ALA A 95 2.61 1.69 -10.76
CA ALA A 95 2.89 0.60 -9.83
C ALA A 95 2.97 1.10 -8.38
N ASN A 96 3.78 2.14 -8.13
CA ASN A 96 3.94 2.70 -6.78
C ASN A 96 2.64 3.31 -6.26
N TRP A 97 1.89 4.00 -7.12
CA TRP A 97 0.61 4.59 -6.75
C TRP A 97 -0.45 3.55 -6.36
N ILE A 98 -0.58 2.45 -7.12
CA ILE A 98 -1.53 1.36 -6.83
C ILE A 98 -1.15 0.63 -5.54
N ILE A 99 0.13 0.30 -5.37
CA ILE A 99 0.65 -0.36 -4.17
C ILE A 99 0.35 0.51 -2.94
N PHE A 100 0.63 1.80 -3.02
CA PHE A 100 0.41 2.73 -1.92
C PHE A 100 -1.06 2.90 -1.56
N LEU A 101 -1.90 3.06 -2.57
CA LEU A 101 -3.35 3.19 -2.41
C LEU A 101 -3.95 1.99 -1.67
N ASP A 102 -3.43 0.78 -1.90
CA ASP A 102 -3.90 -0.43 -1.24
C ASP A 102 -3.30 -0.62 0.17
N ALA A 103 -1.99 -0.46 0.32
CA ALA A 103 -1.28 -0.86 1.53
C ALA A 103 -1.28 0.21 2.63
N PHE A 104 -1.12 1.48 2.29
CA PHE A 104 -1.03 2.55 3.28
C PHE A 104 -2.27 2.69 4.19
N PRO A 105 -3.53 2.58 3.71
CA PRO A 105 -4.68 2.60 4.62
C PRO A 105 -4.70 1.42 5.59
N GLN A 106 -4.15 0.26 5.21
CA GLN A 106 -4.00 -0.90 6.10
C GLN A 106 -3.06 -0.58 7.27
N LEU A 107 -1.92 0.07 6.95
CA LEU A 107 -0.94 0.52 7.92
C LEU A 107 -1.55 1.51 8.93
N LEU A 108 -2.28 2.50 8.44
CA LEU A 108 -2.95 3.50 9.27
C LEU A 108 -4.01 2.86 10.17
N LEU A 109 -4.77 1.89 9.66
CA LEU A 109 -5.78 1.18 10.44
C LEU A 109 -5.15 0.29 11.54
N TYR A 110 -3.99 -0.31 11.27
CA TYR A 110 -3.23 -1.02 12.30
C TYR A 110 -2.76 -0.06 13.40
N GLU A 111 -2.24 1.12 13.04
CA GLU A 111 -1.81 2.12 14.03
C GLU A 111 -2.98 2.58 14.90
N GLU A 112 -4.16 2.77 14.30
CA GLU A 112 -5.40 3.10 15.02
C GLU A 112 -5.87 1.96 15.93
N SER A 113 -5.81 0.72 15.44
CA SER A 113 -6.11 -0.49 16.23
C SER A 113 -5.20 -0.61 17.45
N LYS A 114 -3.90 -0.32 17.28
CA LYS A 114 -2.89 -0.32 18.34
C LYS A 114 -3.19 0.74 19.41
N LYS A 115 -3.54 1.97 19.00
CA LYS A 115 -3.93 3.06 19.92
C LYS A 115 -5.14 2.70 20.78
N ARG A 116 -6.15 2.07 20.17
CA ARG A 116 -7.40 1.65 20.83
C ARG A 116 -7.31 0.31 21.55
N ARG A 117 -6.22 -0.43 21.35
CA ARG A 117 -6.01 -1.80 21.86
C ARG A 117 -7.13 -2.77 21.42
N ALA A 118 -7.70 -2.55 20.24
CA ALA A 118 -8.78 -3.35 19.69
C ALA A 118 -8.56 -3.59 18.18
N PRO A 119 -8.78 -4.81 17.66
CA PRO A 119 -8.61 -5.08 16.23
C PRO A 119 -9.75 -4.45 15.42
N LEU A 120 -9.44 -3.44 14.58
CA LEU A 120 -10.41 -2.76 13.72
C LEU A 120 -10.41 -3.30 12.27
N PHE A 121 -9.88 -4.49 12.04
CA PHE A 121 -9.60 -4.99 10.69
C PHE A 121 -10.85 -5.29 9.85
N HIS A 122 -12.03 -5.40 10.47
CA HIS A 122 -13.30 -5.46 9.74
C HIS A 122 -13.59 -4.18 8.93
N LEU A 123 -12.91 -3.07 9.24
CA LEU A 123 -12.99 -1.83 8.46
C LEU A 123 -12.15 -1.88 7.16
N LEU A 124 -11.28 -2.89 6.98
CA LEU A 124 -10.45 -3.03 5.78
C LEU A 124 -11.27 -3.12 4.48
N GLN A 125 -12.49 -3.65 4.57
CA GLN A 125 -13.42 -3.71 3.45
C GLN A 125 -13.73 -2.35 2.81
N TYR A 126 -13.65 -1.25 3.58
CA TYR A 126 -13.95 0.10 3.10
C TYR A 126 -12.79 0.76 2.34
N PHE A 127 -11.64 0.08 2.25
CA PHE A 127 -10.43 0.51 1.52
C PHE A 127 -10.10 -0.39 0.32
N ASN A 128 -11.05 -1.22 -0.15
CA ASN A 128 -10.84 -2.18 -1.24
C ASN A 128 -9.74 -3.24 -0.96
N VAL A 129 -9.47 -3.47 0.32
CA VAL A 129 -8.48 -4.45 0.76
C VAL A 129 -9.08 -5.86 0.69
N SER A 130 -8.25 -6.81 0.26
CA SER A 130 -8.66 -8.20 0.06
C SER A 130 -9.05 -8.87 1.38
N ILE A 131 -9.96 -9.85 1.31
CA ILE A 131 -10.31 -10.70 2.47
C ILE A 131 -9.06 -11.48 2.95
N PHE A 132 -8.12 -11.76 2.04
CA PHE A 132 -6.84 -12.36 2.38
C PHE A 132 -6.07 -11.48 3.37
N MET A 133 -5.85 -10.20 3.04
CA MET A 133 -5.14 -9.29 3.94
C MET A 133 -5.87 -9.04 5.26
N GLU A 134 -7.21 -8.99 5.24
CA GLU A 134 -8.00 -8.85 6.47
C GLU A 134 -7.72 -9.99 7.46
N LYS A 135 -7.59 -11.23 6.97
CA LYS A 135 -7.22 -12.38 7.80
C LYS A 135 -5.78 -12.32 8.29
N GLU A 136 -4.86 -11.92 7.43
CA GLU A 136 -3.44 -11.85 7.79
C GLU A 136 -3.18 -10.77 8.85
N TRP A 137 -3.90 -9.64 8.80
CA TRP A 137 -3.87 -8.62 9.86
C TRP A 137 -4.44 -9.12 11.19
N LEU A 138 -5.58 -9.82 11.18
CA LEU A 138 -6.13 -10.46 12.38
C LEU A 138 -5.15 -11.47 12.99
N LEU A 139 -4.54 -12.29 12.14
CA LEU A 139 -3.57 -13.28 12.58
C LEU A 139 -2.30 -12.64 13.15
N PHE A 140 -1.81 -11.56 12.51
CA PHE A 140 -0.68 -10.79 13.03
C PHE A 140 -1.02 -10.15 14.38
N TRP A 141 -2.24 -9.66 14.57
CA TRP A 141 -2.69 -9.09 15.84
C TRP A 141 -2.62 -10.10 16.99
N GLU A 142 -2.98 -11.36 16.72
CA GLU A 142 -2.94 -12.45 17.71
C GLU A 142 -1.53 -13.00 17.94
N ARG A 143 -0.78 -13.23 16.87
CA ARG A 143 0.47 -14.02 16.92
C ARG A 143 1.75 -13.20 16.86
N ARG A 144 1.66 -11.95 16.38
CA ARG A 144 2.80 -11.03 16.18
C ARG A 144 3.91 -11.59 15.28
N ASP A 145 3.57 -12.47 14.35
CA ASP A 145 4.50 -13.01 13.37
C ASP A 145 4.80 -11.98 12.26
N MET A 146 5.87 -11.20 12.48
CA MET A 146 6.30 -10.13 11.57
C MET A 146 6.70 -10.64 10.19
N ASN A 147 7.29 -11.84 10.11
CA ASN A 147 7.74 -12.41 8.83
C ASN A 147 6.54 -12.80 7.98
N ARG A 148 5.55 -13.45 8.61
CA ARG A 148 4.31 -13.82 7.92
C ARG A 148 3.57 -12.61 7.38
N LEU A 149 3.37 -11.56 8.19
CA LEU A 149 2.70 -10.36 7.73
C LEU A 149 3.44 -9.71 6.56
N MET A 150 4.78 -9.64 6.64
CA MET A 150 5.61 -9.09 5.56
C MET A 150 5.44 -9.90 4.27
N THR A 151 5.51 -11.23 4.33
CA THR A 151 5.30 -12.10 3.17
C THR A 151 3.88 -11.94 2.59
N ALA A 152 2.87 -11.83 3.44
CA ALA A 152 1.49 -11.62 3.00
C ALA A 152 1.30 -10.30 2.26
N LEU A 153 1.88 -9.20 2.78
CA LEU A 153 1.84 -7.90 2.13
C LEU A 153 2.53 -7.95 0.75
N ILE A 154 3.70 -8.59 0.63
CA ILE A 154 4.40 -8.79 -0.65
C ILE A 154 3.52 -9.56 -1.65
N ILE A 155 2.91 -10.67 -1.22
CA ILE A 155 2.02 -11.45 -2.08
C ILE A 155 0.82 -10.60 -2.53
N ASN A 156 0.24 -9.81 -1.64
CA ASN A 156 -0.90 -8.94 -1.97
C ASN A 156 -0.50 -7.84 -2.96
N GLU A 157 0.67 -7.22 -2.81
CA GLU A 157 1.21 -6.25 -3.77
C GLU A 157 1.35 -6.86 -5.17
N GLN A 158 2.00 -8.01 -5.28
CA GLN A 158 2.20 -8.69 -6.57
C GLN A 158 0.85 -8.97 -7.26
N ASN A 159 -0.14 -9.45 -6.50
CA ASN A 159 -1.49 -9.66 -7.02
C ASN A 159 -2.18 -8.36 -7.47
N LYS A 160 -1.93 -7.23 -6.79
CA LYS A 160 -2.56 -5.93 -7.09
C LYS A 160 -2.02 -5.32 -8.37
N ILE A 161 -0.72 -5.45 -8.65
CA ILE A 161 -0.11 -4.86 -9.85
C ILE A 161 -0.17 -5.76 -11.09
N GLN A 162 -0.30 -7.09 -10.92
CA GLN A 162 -0.24 -8.05 -12.02
C GLN A 162 -1.13 -7.67 -13.21
N LYS A 163 -2.44 -7.51 -13.00
CA LYS A 163 -3.37 -7.15 -14.08
C LYS A 163 -3.26 -5.70 -14.55
N PRO A 164 -3.33 -4.68 -13.67
CA PRO A 164 -3.40 -3.30 -14.12
C PRO A 164 -2.07 -2.74 -14.63
N VAL A 165 -0.94 -3.35 -14.29
CA VAL A 165 0.40 -2.84 -14.61
C VAL A 165 1.17 -3.81 -15.50
N ILE A 166 1.28 -5.09 -15.11
CA ILE A 166 2.14 -6.06 -15.82
C ILE A 166 1.47 -6.62 -17.08
N GLU A 167 0.21 -7.01 -16.99
CA GLU A 167 -0.57 -7.56 -18.10
C GLU A 167 -1.31 -6.48 -18.90
N ASN A 168 -1.04 -5.21 -18.63
CA ASN A 168 -1.74 -4.11 -19.27
C ASN A 168 -1.30 -3.98 -20.74
N THR A 169 -2.20 -4.33 -21.66
CA THR A 169 -1.96 -4.33 -23.11
C THR A 169 -2.06 -2.94 -23.76
N TYR A 170 -2.31 -1.88 -22.98
CA TYR A 170 -2.36 -0.51 -23.51
C TYR A 170 -0.96 0.10 -23.77
N PHE A 171 0.11 -0.64 -23.49
CA PHE A 171 1.50 -0.27 -23.77
C PHE A 171 2.17 -1.26 -24.71
#